data_AF-A0A4Z0MED5-F1
#
_entry.id   AF-A0A4Z0MED5-F1
#
_cell.length_a   1.000
_cell.length_b   1.000
_cell.length_c   1.000
_cell.angle_alpha   90.00
_cell.angle_beta   90.00
_cell.angle_gamma   90.00
#
_symmetry.space_group_name_H-M   'P 1'
#
loop_
_entity.id
_entity.type
_entity.pdbx_description
1 polymer ?
#
loop_
_entity_poly.entity_id
_entity_poly.type
_entity_poly.pdbx_seq_one_letter_code
_entity_poly.pdbx_strand_id
1 'polypeptide(L)'
;MSNAFFHLLGPGTQPDDASFSMNPLPLTCQVNGDPSMAALERCARSPAVMALLTDLRGQLARCIPEVGDVLGWELSPLNADDLSFLNTLLGEGEVSVRIQHPDGSESEIQETIFCGLWRVRHLHNRRLLTDRLEAGSAPLTLWQAATADTLPDDSLLPPPVAGLMNGLPLAHELLAHVRDPALQPHSINLTQLPLSEADRLFLARLCGHGNIQIRISGYGESPITATAL
;
A
#
# COMPACT_ATOMS: atom_id res chain seq x y z
N MET A 1 41.00 40.56 29.18
CA MET A 1 39.61 40.48 28.67
C MET A 1 39.65 39.69 27.37
N SER A 2 39.39 38.40 27.46
CA SER A 2 39.51 37.44 26.36
C SER A 2 38.12 36.86 26.10
N ASN A 3 37.43 37.39 25.09
CA ASN A 3 36.16 36.84 24.63
C ASN A 3 36.44 35.57 23.81
N ALA A 4 36.32 34.42 24.46
CA ALA A 4 36.19 33.14 23.79
C ALA A 4 34.71 32.95 23.41
N PHE A 5 34.36 33.23 22.16
CA PHE A 5 33.08 32.78 21.61
C PHE A 5 33.24 31.34 21.12
N PHE A 6 32.67 30.39 21.86
CA PHE A 6 32.35 29.07 21.35
C PHE A 6 31.23 29.23 20.32
N HIS A 7 31.54 29.10 19.03
CA HIS A 7 30.50 28.91 18.02
C HIS A 7 29.91 27.50 18.22
N LEU A 8 28.67 27.47 18.70
CA LEU A 8 27.82 26.28 18.72
C LEU A 8 27.53 25.89 17.27
N LEU A 9 28.28 24.93 16.71
CA LEU A 9 27.95 24.32 15.42
C LEU A 9 26.70 23.45 15.62
N GLY A 10 25.54 23.99 15.28
CA GLY A 10 24.28 23.23 15.22
C GLY A 10 24.19 22.38 13.94
N PRO A 11 23.31 21.35 13.91
CA PRO A 11 23.01 20.62 12.68
C PRO A 11 22.58 21.60 11.58
N GLY A 12 23.22 21.51 10.40
CA GLY A 12 23.02 22.44 9.26
C GLY A 12 24.11 23.50 9.06
N THR A 13 25.18 23.50 9.88
CA THR A 13 26.34 24.41 9.71
C THR A 13 27.48 23.83 8.84
N GLN A 14 27.23 22.71 8.16
CA GLN A 14 28.21 22.12 7.25
C GLN A 14 28.31 22.98 5.97
N PRO A 15 29.52 23.21 5.45
CA PRO A 15 29.68 23.90 4.17
C PRO A 15 29.01 23.09 3.05
N ASP A 16 28.36 23.78 2.11
CA ASP A 16 27.83 23.15 0.89
C ASP A 16 29.00 22.51 0.13
N ASP A 17 29.11 21.19 0.22
CA ASP A 17 30.11 20.45 -0.51
C ASP A 17 29.62 20.25 -1.95
N ALA A 18 30.11 21.07 -2.87
CA ALA A 18 29.80 20.96 -4.29
C ALA A 18 30.22 19.61 -4.91
N SER A 19 30.95 18.78 -4.15
CA SER A 19 31.36 17.42 -4.50
C SER A 19 30.50 16.31 -3.87
N PHE A 20 29.34 16.64 -3.28
CA PHE A 20 28.40 15.65 -2.73
C PHE A 20 27.84 14.74 -3.83
N SER A 21 28.60 13.70 -4.19
CA SER A 21 28.08 12.61 -5.00
C SER A 21 27.24 11.73 -4.09
N MET A 22 25.92 11.76 -4.25
CA MET A 22 25.08 10.68 -3.73
C MET A 22 25.67 9.35 -4.24
N ASN A 23 25.81 8.37 -3.34
CA ASN A 23 26.06 7.01 -3.79
C ASN A 23 24.98 6.67 -4.83
N PRO A 24 25.35 6.13 -6.00
CA PRO A 24 24.34 5.72 -6.97
C PRO A 24 23.38 4.77 -6.27
N LEU A 25 22.08 4.97 -6.52
CA LEU A 25 21.06 4.05 -6.03
C LEU A 25 21.50 2.62 -6.40
N PRO A 26 21.44 1.65 -5.47
CA PRO A 26 21.85 0.30 -5.77
C PRO A 26 21.09 -0.16 -7.02
N LEU A 27 21.85 -0.64 -8.01
CA LEU A 27 21.41 -1.06 -9.35
C LEU A 27 20.32 -2.16 -9.34
N THR A 28 19.95 -2.66 -8.17
CA THR A 28 18.92 -3.67 -7.92
C THR A 28 17.52 -3.08 -7.72
N CYS A 29 17.37 -1.75 -7.61
CA CYS A 29 16.05 -1.13 -7.51
C CYS A 29 15.46 -0.96 -8.93
N GLN A 30 14.48 -1.79 -9.28
CA GLN A 30 13.68 -1.54 -10.47
C GLN A 30 12.77 -0.35 -10.17
N VAL A 31 13.00 0.76 -10.85
CA VAL A 31 12.08 1.90 -10.83
C VAL A 31 11.08 1.68 -11.95
N ASN A 32 9.79 1.57 -11.62
CA ASN A 32 8.75 1.50 -12.64
C ASN A 32 8.77 2.83 -13.40
N GLY A 33 9.03 2.75 -14.70
CA GLY A 33 9.21 3.91 -15.57
C GLY A 33 8.10 4.03 -16.60
N ASP A 34 8.11 5.15 -17.32
CA ASP A 34 7.19 5.40 -18.43
C ASP A 34 7.19 4.24 -19.43
N PRO A 35 6.02 3.88 -19.98
CA PRO A 35 5.96 2.83 -20.97
C PRO A 35 6.77 3.21 -22.21
N SER A 36 7.58 2.26 -22.69
CA SER A 36 8.39 2.50 -23.90
C SER A 36 7.52 2.82 -25.11
N MET A 37 7.96 3.77 -25.95
CA MET A 37 7.28 4.08 -27.22
C MET A 37 7.07 2.84 -28.11
N ALA A 38 8.04 1.92 -28.13
CA ALA A 38 7.93 0.67 -28.88
C ALA A 38 6.83 -0.27 -28.34
N ALA A 39 6.47 -0.19 -27.05
CA ALA A 39 5.33 -0.93 -26.51
C ALA A 39 4.00 -0.30 -26.94
N LEU A 40 3.93 1.03 -26.93
CA LEU A 40 2.73 1.77 -27.34
C LEU A 40 2.44 1.61 -28.84
N GLU A 41 3.47 1.62 -29.69
CA GLU A 41 3.34 1.46 -31.15
C GLU A 41 2.83 0.06 -31.56
N ARG A 42 3.05 -0.95 -30.72
CA ARG A 42 2.54 -2.32 -30.95
C ARG A 42 1.06 -2.47 -30.60
N CYS A 43 0.48 -1.53 -29.87
CA CYS A 43 -0.92 -1.57 -29.50
C CYS A 43 -1.77 -0.90 -30.59
N ALA A 44 -2.92 -1.50 -30.91
CA ALA A 44 -3.89 -0.84 -31.76
C ALA A 44 -4.40 0.42 -31.05
N ARG A 45 -4.31 1.58 -31.73
CA ARG A 45 -4.86 2.83 -31.18
C ARG A 45 -6.37 2.66 -31.00
N SER A 46 -6.83 2.82 -29.77
CA SER A 46 -8.24 2.67 -29.41
C SER A 46 -8.92 4.02 -29.14
N PRO A 47 -9.91 4.43 -29.96
CA PRO A 47 -10.72 5.61 -29.66
C PRO A 47 -11.47 5.50 -28.33
N ALA A 48 -11.87 4.29 -27.93
CA ALA A 48 -12.59 4.04 -26.67
C ALA A 48 -11.68 4.34 -25.47
N VAL A 49 -10.43 3.86 -25.50
CA VAL A 49 -9.43 4.16 -24.47
C VAL A 49 -9.12 5.65 -24.41
N MET A 50 -8.96 6.31 -25.56
CA MET A 50 -8.70 7.75 -25.58
C MET A 50 -9.88 8.57 -25.04
N ALA A 51 -11.12 8.14 -25.29
CA ALA A 51 -12.32 8.77 -24.74
C ALA A 51 -12.37 8.60 -23.22
N LEU A 52 -12.09 7.38 -22.71
CA LEU A 52 -12.00 7.09 -21.28
C LEU A 52 -10.97 7.98 -20.58
N LEU A 53 -9.76 8.09 -21.12
CA LEU A 53 -8.69 8.92 -20.54
C LEU A 53 -9.01 10.41 -20.59
N THR A 54 -9.71 10.85 -21.64
CA THR A 54 -10.17 12.25 -21.75
C THR A 54 -11.20 12.56 -20.67
N ASP A 55 -12.16 11.66 -20.46
CA ASP A 55 -13.16 11.78 -19.39
C ASP A 55 -12.50 11.76 -18.01
N LEU A 56 -11.63 10.78 -17.75
CA LEU A 56 -10.87 10.67 -16.51
C LEU A 56 -10.11 11.95 -16.18
N ARG A 57 -9.33 12.47 -17.13
CA ARG A 57 -8.60 13.72 -16.96
C ARG A 57 -9.55 14.90 -16.72
N GLY A 58 -10.69 14.93 -17.42
CA GLY A 58 -11.71 15.95 -17.25
C GLY A 58 -12.35 15.95 -15.87
N GLN A 59 -12.61 14.77 -15.28
CA GLN A 59 -13.15 14.63 -13.94
C GLN A 59 -12.11 14.99 -12.87
N LEU A 60 -10.89 14.47 -12.98
CA LEU A 60 -9.79 14.78 -12.04
C LEU A 60 -9.42 16.27 -12.04
N ALA A 61 -9.54 16.95 -13.18
CA ALA A 61 -9.31 18.40 -13.27
C ALA A 61 -10.38 19.23 -12.54
N ARG A 62 -11.56 18.65 -12.27
CA ARG A 62 -12.67 19.33 -11.58
C ARG A 62 -12.68 19.02 -10.09
N CYS A 63 -12.31 17.81 -9.70
CA CYS A 63 -12.37 17.34 -8.34
C CYS A 63 -11.30 16.27 -8.10
N ILE A 64 -10.58 16.43 -6.99
CA ILE A 64 -9.72 15.39 -6.43
C ILE A 64 -10.52 14.75 -5.29
N PRO A 65 -10.73 13.43 -5.30
CA PRO A 65 -11.47 12.73 -4.24
C PRO A 65 -10.85 12.96 -2.86
N GLU A 66 -11.70 13.10 -1.85
CA GLU A 66 -11.27 13.13 -0.45
C GLU A 66 -10.82 11.74 0.01
N VAL A 67 -10.25 11.67 1.22
CA VAL A 67 -9.83 10.39 1.84
C VAL A 67 -11.07 9.52 2.07
N GLY A 68 -11.02 8.26 1.61
CA GLY A 68 -12.15 7.33 1.69
C GLY A 68 -13.06 7.32 0.47
N ASP A 69 -12.94 8.30 -0.43
CA ASP A 69 -13.74 8.40 -1.66
C ASP A 69 -12.93 8.13 -2.92
N VAL A 70 -13.61 7.72 -4.00
CA VAL A 70 -13.02 7.47 -5.32
C VAL A 70 -13.90 7.97 -6.46
N LEU A 71 -13.26 8.36 -7.57
CA LEU A 71 -13.89 8.42 -8.89
C LEU A 71 -13.65 7.09 -9.61
N GLY A 72 -14.67 6.51 -10.23
CA GLY A 72 -14.57 5.18 -10.82
C GLY A 72 -15.09 5.11 -12.26
N TRP A 73 -14.40 4.31 -13.08
CA TRP A 73 -14.76 4.04 -14.47
C TRP A 73 -14.83 2.53 -14.73
N GLU A 74 -15.95 2.08 -15.30
CA GLU A 74 -16.13 0.70 -15.72
C GLU A 74 -15.32 0.38 -16.98
N LEU A 75 -14.54 -0.69 -16.93
CA LEU A 75 -13.73 -1.15 -18.06
C LEU A 75 -14.40 -2.30 -18.83
N SER A 76 -15.54 -2.81 -18.37
CA SER A 76 -16.33 -3.84 -19.04
C SER A 76 -16.70 -3.55 -20.52
N PRO A 77 -16.83 -2.30 -21.00
CA PRO A 77 -17.08 -2.03 -22.41
C PRO A 77 -15.84 -2.20 -23.32
N LEU A 78 -14.63 -2.23 -22.74
CA LEU A 78 -13.38 -2.33 -23.49
C LEU A 78 -13.11 -3.78 -23.89
N ASN A 79 -12.68 -4.00 -25.14
CA ASN A 79 -12.27 -5.31 -25.60
C ASN A 79 -10.83 -5.65 -25.13
N ALA A 80 -10.35 -6.85 -25.45
CA ALA A 80 -9.01 -7.29 -25.03
C ALA A 80 -7.86 -6.42 -25.57
N ASP A 81 -7.96 -5.94 -26.81
CA ASP A 81 -6.95 -5.07 -27.42
C ASP A 81 -6.96 -3.68 -26.78
N ASP A 82 -8.15 -3.14 -26.49
CA ASP A 82 -8.34 -1.88 -25.76
C ASP A 82 -7.72 -1.97 -24.35
N LEU A 83 -8.00 -3.05 -23.62
CA LEU A 83 -7.43 -3.28 -22.29
C LEU A 83 -5.90 -3.44 -22.36
N SER A 84 -5.38 -4.14 -23.36
CA SER A 84 -3.93 -4.27 -23.56
C SER A 84 -3.28 -2.91 -23.80
N PHE A 85 -3.91 -2.05 -24.62
CA PHE A 85 -3.44 -0.69 -24.85
C PHE A 85 -3.50 0.16 -23.58
N LEU A 86 -4.62 0.11 -22.85
CA LEU A 86 -4.79 0.84 -21.59
C LEU A 86 -3.73 0.44 -20.56
N ASN A 87 -3.50 -0.86 -20.36
CA ASN A 87 -2.48 -1.35 -19.41
C ASN A 87 -1.07 -0.92 -19.83
N THR A 88 -0.78 -0.97 -21.12
CA THR A 88 0.52 -0.50 -21.64
C THR A 88 0.69 0.99 -21.39
N LEU A 89 -0.36 1.79 -21.53
CA LEU A 89 -0.29 3.23 -21.31
C LEU A 89 -0.18 3.62 -19.84
N LEU A 90 -0.97 2.99 -18.98
CA LEU A 90 -1.00 3.30 -17.55
C LEU A 90 0.17 2.66 -16.79
N GLY A 91 0.75 1.58 -17.32
CA GLY A 91 1.80 0.82 -16.66
C GLY A 91 1.38 0.28 -15.29
N GLU A 92 2.35 -0.29 -14.58
CA GLU A 92 2.17 -0.77 -13.21
C GLU A 92 3.02 0.10 -12.28
N GLY A 93 2.40 0.66 -11.26
CA GLY A 93 3.04 1.39 -10.17
C GLY A 93 3.62 0.45 -9.12
N GLU A 94 3.98 1.04 -7.98
CA GLU A 94 4.72 0.31 -6.93
C GLU A 94 3.82 -0.51 -6.02
N VAL A 95 2.53 -0.16 -5.91
CA VAL A 95 1.63 -0.78 -4.93
C VAL A 95 0.67 -1.76 -5.60
N SER A 96 0.63 -2.98 -5.07
CA SER A 96 -0.34 -4.02 -5.44
C SER A 96 -1.05 -4.53 -4.20
N VAL A 97 -2.35 -4.83 -4.32
CA VAL A 97 -3.16 -5.29 -3.19
C VAL A 97 -3.99 -6.50 -3.60
N ARG A 98 -4.09 -7.47 -2.69
CA ARG A 98 -5.02 -8.59 -2.77
C ARG A 98 -5.92 -8.60 -1.55
N ILE A 99 -7.21 -8.73 -1.77
CA ILE A 99 -8.22 -8.83 -0.71
C ILE A 99 -9.02 -10.11 -0.92
N GLN A 100 -9.07 -10.97 0.09
CA GLN A 100 -9.93 -12.15 0.10
C GLN A 100 -11.26 -11.79 0.76
N HIS A 101 -12.37 -12.07 0.09
CA HIS A 101 -13.71 -11.75 0.59
C HIS A 101 -14.36 -12.97 1.27
N PRO A 102 -15.28 -12.77 2.23
CA PRO A 102 -15.95 -13.87 2.93
C PRO A 102 -16.77 -14.81 2.04
N ASP A 103 -17.22 -14.34 0.88
CA ASP A 103 -17.95 -15.13 -0.11
C ASP A 103 -17.01 -15.98 -1.01
N GLY A 104 -15.70 -15.95 -0.75
CA GLY A 104 -14.68 -16.65 -1.53
C GLY A 104 -14.32 -15.96 -2.85
N SER A 105 -14.82 -14.74 -3.09
CA SER A 105 -14.30 -13.87 -4.15
C SER A 105 -12.99 -13.18 -3.71
N GLU A 106 -12.28 -12.59 -4.66
CA GLU A 106 -11.04 -11.85 -4.40
C GLU A 106 -11.01 -10.54 -5.19
N SER A 107 -10.45 -9.49 -4.59
CA SER A 107 -10.08 -8.27 -5.31
C SER A 107 -8.57 -8.28 -5.59
N GLU A 108 -8.21 -8.13 -6.87
CA GLU A 108 -6.86 -7.84 -7.33
C GLU A 108 -6.76 -6.37 -7.70
N ILE A 109 -5.83 -5.66 -7.08
CA ILE A 109 -5.68 -4.22 -7.20
C ILE A 109 -4.24 -3.92 -7.58
N GLN A 110 -4.06 -3.02 -8.54
CA GLN A 110 -2.75 -2.57 -8.99
C GLN A 110 -2.77 -1.06 -9.17
N GLU A 111 -1.89 -0.35 -8.48
CA GLU A 111 -1.63 1.05 -8.78
C GLU A 111 -0.99 1.16 -10.16
N THR A 112 -1.28 2.22 -10.89
CA THR A 112 -0.62 2.55 -12.14
C THR A 112 0.66 3.36 -11.88
N ILE A 113 1.42 3.71 -12.91
CA ILE A 113 2.57 4.63 -12.74
C ILE A 113 2.11 6.05 -12.31
N PHE A 114 0.81 6.34 -12.41
CA PHE A 114 0.21 7.57 -11.91
C PHE A 114 -0.31 7.35 -10.49
N CYS A 115 0.33 7.98 -9.52
CA CYS A 115 -0.03 7.83 -8.11
C CYS A 115 -1.50 8.16 -7.86
N GLY A 116 -2.18 7.31 -7.09
CA GLY A 116 -3.60 7.47 -6.79
C GLY A 116 -4.54 7.07 -7.92
N LEU A 117 -4.04 6.48 -9.01
CA LEU A 117 -4.84 5.84 -10.05
C LEU A 117 -4.62 4.32 -10.00
N TRP A 118 -5.73 3.59 -9.88
CA TRP A 118 -5.74 2.19 -9.51
C TRP A 118 -6.60 1.39 -10.49
N ARG A 119 -6.13 0.21 -10.88
CA ARG A 119 -6.99 -0.80 -11.50
C ARG A 119 -7.49 -1.75 -10.42
N VAL A 120 -8.80 -1.96 -10.38
CA VAL A 120 -9.49 -2.81 -9.40
C VAL A 120 -10.25 -3.89 -10.16
N ARG A 121 -9.84 -5.15 -9.96
CA ARG A 121 -10.47 -6.32 -10.56
C ARG A 121 -11.08 -7.17 -9.46
N HIS A 122 -12.36 -7.49 -9.58
CA HIS A 122 -13.04 -8.41 -8.68
C HIS A 122 -13.25 -9.74 -9.39
N LEU A 123 -12.82 -10.83 -8.77
CA LEU A 123 -12.87 -12.16 -9.33
C LEU A 123 -13.56 -13.13 -8.38
N HIS A 124 -14.27 -14.11 -8.93
CA HIS A 124 -14.77 -15.23 -8.16
C HIS A 124 -14.53 -16.51 -8.95
N ASN A 125 -13.85 -17.50 -8.34
CA ASN A 125 -13.42 -18.73 -9.02
C ASN A 125 -12.66 -18.46 -10.34
N ARG A 126 -11.72 -17.50 -10.34
CA ARG A 126 -10.94 -17.03 -11.50
C ARG A 126 -11.76 -16.38 -12.63
N ARG A 127 -13.08 -16.21 -12.46
CA ARG A 127 -13.91 -15.45 -13.38
C ARG A 127 -13.94 -14.00 -12.95
N LEU A 128 -13.57 -13.11 -13.87
CA LEU A 128 -13.70 -11.66 -13.68
C LEU A 128 -15.18 -11.28 -13.56
N LEU A 129 -15.54 -10.67 -12.43
CA LEU A 129 -16.87 -10.14 -12.15
C LEU A 129 -16.95 -8.66 -12.51
N THR A 130 -15.98 -7.88 -12.06
CA THR A 130 -15.86 -6.44 -12.38
C THR A 130 -14.41 -6.08 -12.68
N ASP A 131 -14.23 -5.05 -13.52
CA ASP A 131 -12.92 -4.49 -13.87
C ASP A 131 -13.11 -2.98 -13.98
N ARG A 132 -12.45 -2.25 -13.08
CA ARG A 132 -12.66 -0.82 -12.90
C ARG A 132 -11.32 -0.11 -12.82
N LEU A 133 -11.32 1.14 -13.26
CA LEU A 133 -10.29 2.09 -12.94
C LEU A 133 -10.83 3.00 -11.84
N GLU A 134 -10.06 3.27 -10.79
CA GLU A 134 -10.43 4.12 -9.67
C GLU A 134 -9.35 5.17 -9.43
N ALA A 135 -9.75 6.42 -9.24
CA ALA A 135 -8.89 7.50 -8.81
C ALA A 135 -9.23 7.88 -7.37
N GLY A 136 -8.22 7.95 -6.50
CA GLY A 136 -8.35 8.26 -5.08
C GLY A 136 -7.09 7.89 -4.30
N SER A 137 -7.04 8.25 -3.01
CA SER A 137 -5.90 7.92 -2.14
C SER A 137 -5.64 6.42 -2.00
N ALA A 138 -6.71 5.63 -2.03
CA ALA A 138 -6.71 4.17 -2.15
C ALA A 138 -8.06 3.73 -2.74
N PRO A 139 -8.14 2.52 -3.33
CA PRO A 139 -9.38 1.98 -3.87
C PRO A 139 -10.47 1.86 -2.81
N LEU A 140 -11.73 2.02 -3.23
CA LEU A 140 -12.87 2.01 -2.29
C LEU A 140 -12.99 0.66 -1.57
N THR A 141 -12.76 -0.45 -2.28
CA THR A 141 -12.81 -1.79 -1.67
C THR A 141 -11.73 -1.99 -0.61
N LEU A 142 -10.58 -1.32 -0.72
CA LEU A 142 -9.52 -1.39 0.28
C LEU A 142 -9.92 -0.60 1.53
N TRP A 143 -10.50 0.59 1.37
CA TRP A 143 -11.06 1.35 2.49
C TRP A 143 -12.13 0.56 3.24
N GLN A 144 -13.07 -0.02 2.51
CA GLN A 144 -14.14 -0.83 3.09
C GLN A 144 -13.61 -2.06 3.82
N ALA A 145 -12.62 -2.76 3.24
CA ALA A 145 -12.03 -3.94 3.87
C ALA A 145 -11.21 -3.58 5.12
N ALA A 146 -10.50 -2.46 5.10
CA ALA A 146 -9.66 -2.00 6.21
C ALA A 146 -10.44 -1.33 7.35
N THR A 147 -11.71 -0.96 7.13
CA THR A 147 -12.59 -0.33 8.14
C THR A 147 -13.72 -1.25 8.59
N ALA A 148 -13.77 -2.49 8.09
CA ALA A 148 -14.71 -3.50 8.52
C ALA A 148 -14.28 -4.07 9.89
N ASP A 149 -14.30 -3.22 10.93
CA ASP A 149 -13.79 -3.57 12.25
C ASP A 149 -14.74 -4.49 13.01
N THR A 150 -14.23 -5.63 13.44
CA THR A 150 -14.63 -6.27 14.69
C THR A 150 -13.65 -5.85 15.77
N LEU A 151 -14.09 -4.99 16.70
CA LEU A 151 -13.23 -4.56 17.81
C LEU A 151 -12.85 -5.76 18.70
N PRO A 152 -11.56 -6.09 18.84
CA PRO A 152 -11.10 -7.24 19.62
C PRO A 152 -11.25 -7.01 21.13
N ASP A 153 -11.69 -8.02 21.89
CA ASP A 153 -11.68 -8.00 23.36
C ASP A 153 -10.57 -8.89 23.96
N ASP A 154 -10.44 -8.93 25.28
CA ASP A 154 -9.35 -9.66 25.95
C ASP A 154 -9.49 -11.19 25.82
N SER A 155 -10.64 -11.69 25.33
CA SER A 155 -10.84 -13.13 25.09
C SER A 155 -9.96 -13.67 23.97
N LEU A 156 -9.41 -12.78 23.13
CA LEU A 156 -8.48 -13.13 22.05
C LEU A 156 -7.05 -13.40 22.53
N LEU A 157 -6.72 -13.08 23.79
CA LEU A 157 -5.40 -13.38 24.34
C LEU A 157 -5.18 -14.90 24.37
N PRO A 158 -4.21 -15.44 23.61
CA PRO A 158 -3.89 -16.86 23.68
C PRO A 158 -3.32 -17.21 25.06
N PRO A 159 -3.39 -18.48 25.50
CA PRO A 159 -2.77 -18.88 26.76
C PRO A 159 -1.24 -18.62 26.71
N PRO A 160 -0.64 -18.11 27.80
CA PRO A 160 0.80 -17.91 27.87
C PRO A 160 1.56 -19.21 27.58
N VAL A 161 2.62 -19.10 26.79
CA VAL A 161 3.54 -20.22 26.50
C VAL A 161 4.79 -20.10 27.38
N ALA A 162 5.46 -21.21 27.65
CA ALA A 162 6.73 -21.18 28.39
C ALA A 162 7.80 -20.42 27.60
N GLY A 163 8.59 -19.58 28.28
CA GLY A 163 9.67 -18.81 27.66
C GLY A 163 9.27 -17.45 27.10
N LEU A 164 8.06 -16.95 27.42
CA LEU A 164 7.69 -15.56 27.15
C LEU A 164 8.61 -14.59 27.89
N MET A 165 8.99 -13.52 27.20
CA MET A 165 9.74 -12.40 27.75
C MET A 165 8.92 -11.12 27.60
N ASN A 166 8.64 -10.72 26.35
CA ASN A 166 7.95 -9.47 26.03
C ASN A 166 6.61 -9.67 25.29
N GLY A 167 6.18 -10.89 25.00
CA GLY A 167 4.95 -11.15 24.24
C GLY A 167 3.67 -10.65 24.91
N LEU A 168 3.55 -10.79 26.25
CA LEU A 168 2.39 -10.32 27.01
C LEU A 168 2.23 -8.79 27.02
N PRO A 169 3.24 -7.98 27.38
CA PRO A 169 3.09 -6.52 27.35
C PRO A 169 2.81 -6.00 25.93
N LEU A 170 3.46 -6.57 24.91
CA LEU A 170 3.21 -6.22 23.51
C LEU A 170 1.79 -6.55 23.06
N ALA A 171 1.24 -7.69 23.48
CA ALA A 171 -0.14 -8.05 23.19
C ALA A 171 -1.14 -7.05 23.79
N HIS A 172 -0.93 -6.62 25.03
CA HIS A 172 -1.79 -5.61 25.66
C HIS A 172 -1.67 -4.26 24.98
N GLU A 173 -0.46 -3.86 24.57
CA GLU A 173 -0.23 -2.64 23.80
C GLU A 173 -0.98 -2.67 22.46
N LEU A 174 -0.85 -3.76 21.69
CA LEU A 174 -1.59 -3.95 20.44
C LEU A 174 -3.10 -3.88 20.65
N LEU A 175 -3.65 -4.65 21.59
CA LEU A 175 -5.08 -4.67 21.86
C LEU A 175 -5.61 -3.32 22.34
N ALA A 176 -4.83 -2.57 23.14
CA ALA A 176 -5.21 -1.23 23.57
C ALA A 176 -5.34 -0.26 22.39
N HIS A 177 -4.43 -0.33 21.42
CA HIS A 177 -4.48 0.52 20.23
C HIS A 177 -5.58 0.13 19.24
N VAL A 178 -5.82 -1.17 19.01
CA VAL A 178 -6.87 -1.62 18.09
C VAL A 178 -8.28 -1.31 18.64
N ARG A 179 -8.46 -1.28 19.97
CA ARG A 179 -9.74 -0.98 20.61
C ARG A 179 -10.20 0.47 20.51
N ASP A 180 -9.28 1.38 20.24
CA ASP A 180 -9.59 2.81 20.17
C ASP A 180 -9.18 3.38 18.80
N PRO A 181 -10.08 3.31 17.81
CA PRO A 181 -9.84 3.86 16.47
C PRO A 181 -9.61 5.38 16.46
N ALA A 182 -9.90 6.09 17.56
CA ALA A 182 -9.59 7.51 17.66
C ALA A 182 -8.11 7.78 17.99
N LEU A 183 -7.36 6.76 18.43
CA LEU A 183 -5.92 6.87 18.59
C LEU A 183 -5.24 7.02 17.23
N GLN A 184 -4.11 7.73 17.24
CA GLN A 184 -3.25 7.83 16.07
C GLN A 184 -2.67 6.45 15.70
N PRO A 185 -2.37 6.20 14.42
CA PRO A 185 -1.69 4.98 14.00
C PRO A 185 -0.46 4.70 14.86
N HIS A 186 -0.39 3.48 15.39
CA HIS A 186 0.67 3.05 16.29
C HIS A 186 1.59 2.05 15.61
N SER A 187 2.89 2.20 15.84
CA SER A 187 3.91 1.35 15.22
C SER A 187 4.87 0.83 16.28
N ILE A 188 4.99 -0.50 16.35
CA ILE A 188 5.94 -1.19 17.22
C ILE A 188 7.07 -1.75 16.38
N ASN A 189 8.30 -1.29 16.60
CA ASN A 189 9.46 -1.84 15.91
C ASN A 189 9.97 -3.12 16.59
N LEU A 190 9.41 -4.26 16.18
CA LEU A 190 9.75 -5.58 16.74
C LEU A 190 11.25 -5.94 16.60
N THR A 191 11.97 -5.38 15.63
CA THR A 191 13.41 -5.67 15.42
C THR A 191 14.32 -5.02 16.47
N GLN A 192 13.84 -3.96 17.13
CA GLN A 192 14.55 -3.26 18.20
C GLN A 192 14.24 -3.82 19.59
N LEU A 193 13.35 -4.82 19.67
CA LEU A 193 12.95 -5.44 20.92
C LEU A 193 13.57 -6.82 21.07
N PRO A 194 14.01 -7.20 22.29
CA PRO A 194 14.45 -8.56 22.54
C PRO A 194 13.23 -9.49 22.55
N LEU A 195 13.01 -10.21 21.45
CA LEU A 195 11.91 -11.16 21.30
C LEU A 195 12.41 -12.61 21.33
N SER A 196 11.84 -13.41 22.22
CA SER A 196 12.05 -14.86 22.20
C SER A 196 11.25 -15.52 21.06
N GLU A 197 11.53 -16.79 20.76
CA GLU A 197 10.70 -17.56 19.83
C GLU A 197 9.28 -17.76 20.35
N ALA A 198 9.16 -17.93 21.68
CA ALA A 198 7.87 -18.01 22.36
C ALA A 198 7.07 -16.71 22.20
N ASP A 199 7.72 -15.54 22.28
CA ASP A 199 7.05 -14.24 22.05
C ASP A 199 6.53 -14.13 20.62
N ARG A 200 7.34 -14.52 19.62
CA ARG A 200 6.93 -14.50 18.20
C ARG A 200 5.73 -15.41 17.94
N LEU A 201 5.76 -16.63 18.47
CA LEU A 201 4.65 -17.58 18.31
C LEU A 201 3.37 -17.07 19.00
N PHE A 202 3.52 -16.47 20.18
CA PHE A 202 2.41 -15.91 20.95
C PHE A 202 1.76 -14.74 20.20
N LEU A 203 2.55 -13.78 19.72
CA LEU A 203 2.06 -12.64 18.94
C LEU A 203 1.44 -13.09 17.61
N ALA A 204 2.04 -14.05 16.90
CA ALA A 204 1.47 -14.58 15.67
C ALA A 204 0.09 -15.24 15.88
N ARG A 205 -0.10 -15.94 17.01
CA ARG A 205 -1.40 -16.54 17.36
C ARG A 205 -2.45 -15.50 17.73
N LEU A 206 -2.04 -14.46 18.46
CA LEU A 206 -2.93 -13.34 18.80
C LEU A 206 -3.36 -12.59 17.54
N CYS A 207 -2.40 -12.23 16.69
CA CYS A 207 -2.65 -11.47 15.48
C CYS A 207 -3.50 -12.25 14.46
N GLY A 208 -3.28 -13.56 14.31
CA GLY A 208 -3.94 -14.36 13.28
C GLY A 208 -3.61 -13.88 11.85
N HIS A 209 -4.43 -14.29 10.89
CA HIS A 209 -4.26 -13.92 9.47
C HIS A 209 -5.48 -13.12 9.02
N GLY A 210 -5.23 -11.88 8.57
CA GLY A 210 -6.24 -11.07 7.93
C GLY A 210 -6.42 -11.42 6.46
N ASN A 211 -7.30 -10.69 5.80
CA ASN A 211 -7.70 -10.94 4.42
C ASN A 211 -7.07 -9.98 3.40
N ILE A 212 -6.29 -8.99 3.85
CA ILE A 212 -5.63 -7.99 2.99
C ILE A 212 -4.12 -8.26 2.94
N GLN A 213 -3.57 -8.26 1.73
CA GLN A 213 -2.14 -8.31 1.46
C GLN A 213 -1.76 -7.17 0.54
N ILE A 214 -0.88 -6.30 0.97
CA ILE A 214 -0.32 -5.20 0.18
C ILE A 214 1.15 -5.53 -0.08
N ARG A 215 1.60 -5.33 -1.32
CA ARG A 215 3.02 -5.42 -1.69
C ARG A 215 3.44 -4.11 -2.33
N ILE A 216 4.50 -3.54 -1.80
CA ILE A 216 5.14 -2.33 -2.32
C ILE A 216 6.47 -2.75 -2.94
N SER A 217 6.62 -2.49 -4.24
CA SER A 217 7.82 -2.78 -5.03
C SER A 217 8.36 -1.47 -5.61
N GLY A 218 9.28 -0.85 -4.88
CA GLY A 218 9.98 0.37 -5.28
C GLY A 218 11.45 0.24 -4.88
N TYR A 219 11.82 0.80 -3.72
CA TYR A 219 13.13 0.59 -3.11
C TYR A 219 13.18 -0.76 -2.34
N GLY A 220 13.04 -1.86 -3.06
CA GLY A 220 12.89 -3.22 -2.53
C GLY A 220 11.43 -3.69 -2.44
N GLU A 221 11.24 -4.94 -2.02
CA GLU A 221 9.90 -5.52 -1.79
C GLU A 221 9.53 -5.44 -0.31
N SER A 222 8.45 -4.71 0.00
CA SER A 222 7.89 -4.61 1.34
C SER A 222 6.48 -5.20 1.36
N PRO A 223 6.28 -6.39 1.97
CA PRO A 223 4.94 -6.93 2.20
C PRO A 223 4.32 -6.30 3.46
N ILE A 224 3.05 -5.94 3.36
CA ILE A 224 2.20 -5.54 4.49
C ILE A 224 1.01 -6.51 4.48
N THR A 225 0.81 -7.22 5.59
CA THR A 225 -0.26 -8.21 5.71
C THR A 225 -1.16 -7.80 6.86
N ALA A 226 -2.46 -7.70 6.60
CA ALA A 226 -3.43 -7.46 7.66
C ALA A 226 -3.47 -8.65 8.62
N THR A 227 -3.69 -8.36 9.88
CA THR A 227 -3.97 -9.34 10.92
C THR A 227 -5.47 -9.63 10.96
N ALA A 228 -5.88 -10.62 11.76
CA ALA A 228 -7.28 -10.84 12.11
C ALA A 228 -7.74 -9.95 13.28
N LEU A 229 -6.82 -9.20 13.88
CA LEU A 229 -7.11 -8.09 14.80
C LEU A 229 -7.58 -6.86 14.04
#